data_AF-A0A0R2MUD2-F1
#
_entry.id   AF-A0A0R2MUD2-F1
#
_cell.length_a   1.000
_cell.length_b   1.000
_cell.length_c   1.000
_cell.angle_alpha   90.00
_cell.angle_beta   90.00
_cell.angle_gamma   90.00
#
_symmetry.space_group_name_H-M   'P 1'
#
loop_
_entity.id
_entity.type
_entity.pdbx_description
1 polymer ?
#
loop_
_entity_poly.entity_id
_entity_poly.type
_entity_poly.pdbx_seq_one_letter_code
_entity_poly.pdbx_strand_id
1 'polypeptide(L)'
;MFHEPEFTRKQIQALVAQLNANDEFGGFPIKSQFGTATSQFIAVDCQLQVVNAIDHLTLEQMLKFLLIMANQLEQAPPALYYGVMAQTIEQLGIEWHPLNKQAIDVIYWQNIPSH
;
A
#
# COMPACT_ATOMS: atom_id res chain seq x y z
N MET A 1 -25.13 -2.64 0.34
CA MET A 1 -24.75 -1.22 0.39
C MET A 1 -23.26 -1.16 0.07
N PHE A 2 -22.87 -0.51 -1.01
CA PHE A 2 -21.45 -0.26 -1.28
C PHE A 2 -20.98 0.76 -0.25
N HIS A 3 -20.03 0.38 0.62
CA HIS A 3 -19.42 1.30 1.56
C HIS A 3 -18.68 2.40 0.78
N GLU A 4 -18.78 3.65 1.22
CA GLU A 4 -17.95 4.72 0.66
C GLU A 4 -16.46 4.36 0.84
N PRO A 5 -15.58 4.72 -0.11
CA PRO A 5 -14.16 4.46 0.02
C PRO A 5 -13.60 5.17 1.26
N GLU A 6 -12.95 4.42 2.17
CA GLU A 6 -12.34 5.01 3.36
C GLU A 6 -11.14 5.92 3.04
N PHE A 7 -10.58 5.78 1.84
CA PHE A 7 -9.51 6.62 1.33
C PHE A 7 -10.06 7.72 0.43
N THR A 8 -9.62 8.95 0.67
CA THR A 8 -9.91 10.08 -0.21
C THR A 8 -9.13 9.98 -1.51
N ARG A 9 -9.67 10.52 -2.60
CA ARG A 9 -8.95 10.63 -3.88
C ARG A 9 -7.61 11.37 -3.75
N LYS A 10 -7.53 12.36 -2.86
CA LYS A 10 -6.31 13.12 -2.59
C LYS A 10 -5.22 12.25 -1.96
N GLN A 11 -5.57 11.41 -0.98
CA GLN A 11 -4.64 10.47 -0.35
C GLN A 11 -4.03 9.52 -1.38
N ILE A 12 -4.86 8.93 -2.25
CA ILE A 12 -4.34 8.00 -3.26
C ILE A 12 -3.52 8.72 -4.34
N GLN A 13 -3.91 9.93 -4.74
CA GLN A 13 -3.08 10.74 -5.63
C GLN A 13 -1.71 11.08 -5.03
N ALA A 14 -1.65 11.37 -3.74
CA ALA A 14 -0.40 11.62 -3.03
C ALA A 14 0.46 10.35 -2.98
N LEU A 15 -0.13 9.18 -2.68
CA LEU A 15 0.55 7.88 -2.73
C LEU A 15 1.16 7.62 -4.12
N VAL A 16 0.37 7.77 -5.19
CA VAL A 16 0.85 7.56 -6.56
C VAL A 16 1.95 8.56 -6.92
N ALA A 17 1.84 9.81 -6.50
CA ALA A 17 2.89 10.81 -6.72
C ALA A 17 4.18 10.45 -5.97
N GLN A 18 4.08 9.92 -4.75
CA GLN A 18 5.22 9.50 -3.95
C GLN A 18 5.91 8.26 -4.56
N LEU A 19 5.15 7.25 -4.97
CA LEU A 19 5.69 6.10 -5.70
C LEU A 19 6.38 6.55 -7.00
N ASN A 20 5.78 7.50 -7.72
CA ASN A 20 6.39 8.11 -8.91
C ASN A 20 7.68 8.90 -8.67
N ALA A 21 7.86 9.44 -7.47
CA ALA A 21 9.06 10.18 -7.11
C ALA A 21 10.20 9.27 -6.61
N ASN A 22 9.90 8.01 -6.30
CA ASN A 22 10.86 7.07 -5.74
C ASN A 22 11.36 6.09 -6.81
N ASP A 23 12.67 5.80 -6.78
CA ASP A 23 13.27 4.79 -7.67
C ASP A 23 13.15 3.36 -7.14
N GLU A 24 12.80 3.20 -5.86
CA GLU A 24 12.63 1.92 -5.19
C GLU A 24 11.46 1.90 -4.20
N PHE A 25 10.97 0.69 -3.91
CA PHE A 25 10.01 0.41 -2.86
C PHE A 25 10.39 -0.87 -2.13
N GLY A 26 10.57 -0.79 -0.80
CA GLY A 26 10.98 -1.93 0.02
C GLY A 26 12.35 -2.51 -0.35
N GLY A 27 13.27 -1.70 -0.88
CA GLY A 27 14.58 -2.15 -1.37
C GLY A 27 14.57 -2.78 -2.77
N PHE A 28 13.44 -2.70 -3.48
CA PHE A 28 13.31 -3.21 -4.85
C PHE A 28 13.11 -2.04 -5.84
N PRO A 29 13.89 -1.96 -6.94
CA PRO A 29 13.71 -0.92 -7.93
C PRO A 29 12.30 -0.94 -8.55
N ILE A 30 11.69 0.23 -8.72
CA ILE A 30 10.41 0.38 -9.41
C ILE A 30 10.67 0.48 -10.91
N LYS A 31 10.05 -0.39 -11.70
CA LYS A 31 10.13 -0.35 -13.17
C LYS A 31 9.06 0.52 -13.80
N SER A 32 7.84 0.45 -13.27
CA SER A 32 6.70 1.21 -13.77
C SER A 32 5.60 1.25 -12.73
N GLN A 33 4.85 2.35 -12.72
CA GLN A 33 3.63 2.47 -11.93
C GLN A 33 2.53 3.18 -12.70
N PHE A 34 1.28 2.77 -12.43
CA PHE A 34 0.09 3.34 -13.02
C PHE A 34 -0.92 3.64 -11.93
N GLY A 35 -1.49 4.84 -11.94
CA GLY A 35 -2.61 5.19 -11.09
C GLY A 35 -3.84 5.44 -11.94
N THR A 36 -4.87 4.60 -11.83
CA THR A 36 -6.16 4.83 -12.48
C THR A 36 -7.22 5.09 -11.42
N ALA A 37 -7.78 6.30 -11.43
CA ALA A 37 -8.87 6.68 -10.54
C ALA A 37 -10.17 6.82 -11.33
N THR A 38 -11.16 5.97 -11.04
CA THR A 38 -12.54 6.13 -11.51
C THR A 38 -13.40 6.75 -10.41
N SER A 39 -14.68 7.01 -10.69
CA SER A 39 -15.65 7.45 -9.66
C SER A 39 -16.01 6.34 -8.66
N GLN A 40 -15.57 5.10 -8.87
CA GLN A 40 -15.97 3.92 -8.10
C GLN A 40 -14.81 3.26 -7.36
N PHE A 41 -13.60 3.31 -7.92
CA PHE A 41 -12.39 2.77 -7.29
C PHE A 41 -11.15 3.50 -7.80
N ILE A 42 -10.06 3.40 -7.04
CA ILE A 42 -8.73 3.86 -7.45
C ILE A 42 -7.81 2.65 -7.43
N ALA A 43 -7.23 2.32 -8.58
CA ALA A 43 -6.27 1.24 -8.74
C ALA A 43 -4.86 1.82 -8.89
N VAL A 44 -3.90 1.17 -8.23
CA VAL A 44 -2.47 1.48 -8.33
C VAL A 44 -1.76 0.21 -8.74
N ASP A 45 -1.24 0.18 -9.96
CA ASP A 45 -0.38 -0.89 -10.44
C ASP A 45 1.08 -0.50 -10.18
N CYS A 46 1.86 -1.38 -9.56
CA CYS A 46 3.28 -1.17 -9.31
C CYS A 46 4.06 -2.41 -9.76
N GLN A 47 5.08 -2.20 -10.61
CA GLN A 47 5.98 -3.25 -11.05
C GLN A 47 7.36 -3.05 -10.44
N LEU A 48 7.81 -4.05 -9.69
CA LEU A 48 9.11 -4.06 -9.06
C LEU A 48 10.10 -4.95 -9.83
N GLN A 49 11.38 -4.57 -9.82
CA GLN A 49 12.47 -5.44 -10.22
C GLN A 49 12.89 -6.31 -9.04
N VAL A 50 12.36 -7.52 -9.00
CA VAL A 50 12.66 -8.50 -7.95
C VAL A 50 14.04 -9.13 -8.23
N VAL A 51 15.06 -8.69 -7.50
CA VAL A 51 16.43 -9.26 -7.56
C VAL A 51 16.63 -10.45 -6.62
N ASN A 52 15.79 -10.55 -5.58
CA ASN A 52 15.74 -11.63 -4.60
C ASN A 52 14.27 -12.01 -4.35
N ALA A 53 13.99 -13.27 -4.03
CA ALA A 53 12.62 -13.69 -3.71
C ALA A 53 12.07 -12.89 -2.51
N ILE A 54 10.85 -12.39 -2.64
CA ILE A 54 10.13 -11.72 -1.55
C ILE A 54 9.48 -12.82 -0.72
N ASP A 55 9.94 -12.99 0.52
CA ASP A 55 9.31 -13.91 1.46
C ASP A 55 8.01 -13.32 2.04
N HIS A 56 7.22 -14.17 2.72
CA HIS A 56 5.93 -13.79 3.26
C HIS A 56 6.03 -12.62 4.25
N LEU A 57 7.06 -12.61 5.10
CA LEU A 57 7.25 -11.57 6.09
C LEU A 57 7.54 -10.22 5.41
N THR A 58 8.46 -10.21 4.46
CA THR A 58 8.83 -9.02 3.70
C THR A 58 7.61 -8.48 2.94
N LEU A 59 6.84 -9.37 2.31
CA LEU A 59 5.60 -9.01 1.66
C LEU A 59 4.64 -8.33 2.63
N GLU A 60 4.34 -8.93 3.79
CA GLU A 60 3.46 -8.31 4.78
C GLU A 60 3.94 -6.90 5.19
N GLN A 61 5.24 -6.73 5.46
CA GLN A 61 5.78 -5.42 5.84
C GLN A 61 5.61 -4.40 4.71
N MET A 62 5.83 -4.80 3.46
CA MET A 62 5.59 -3.97 2.28
C MET A 62 4.10 -3.56 2.18
N LEU A 63 3.17 -4.48 2.39
CA LEU A 63 1.73 -4.19 2.32
C LEU A 63 1.28 -3.21 3.41
N LYS A 64 1.80 -3.35 4.64
CA LYS A 64 1.56 -2.41 5.74
C LYS A 64 2.16 -1.04 5.44
N PHE A 65 3.36 -0.99 4.85
CA PHE A 65 4.00 0.26 4.52
C PHE A 65 3.24 1.04 3.42
N LEU A 66 2.65 0.35 2.43
CA LEU A 66 1.73 0.98 1.47
C LEU A 66 0.52 1.62 2.17
N LEU A 67 -0.06 0.97 3.19
CA LEU A 67 -1.16 1.53 3.97
C LEU A 67 -0.71 2.80 4.72
N ILE A 68 0.49 2.81 5.29
CA ILE A 68 1.08 3.98 5.96
C ILE A 68 1.24 5.14 4.97
N MET A 69 1.81 4.88 3.79
CA MET A 69 1.98 5.87 2.73
C MET A 69 0.63 6.42 2.23
N ALA A 70 -0.37 5.55 2.06
CA ALA A 70 -1.72 5.96 1.67
C ALA A 70 -2.36 6.91 2.70
N ASN A 71 -2.00 6.74 3.97
CA ASN A 71 -2.44 7.61 5.06
C ASN A 71 -1.58 8.88 5.24
N GLN A 72 -0.51 9.05 4.45
CA GLN A 72 0.48 10.12 4.64
C GLN A 72 1.11 10.09 6.06
N LEU A 73 1.32 8.88 6.60
CA LEU A 73 1.85 8.66 7.95
C LEU A 73 3.33 8.30 7.96
N GLU A 74 4.01 8.34 6.83
CA GLU A 74 5.45 8.11 6.74
C GLU A 74 6.27 9.12 7.56
N GLN A 75 5.73 10.31 7.80
CA GLN A 75 6.32 11.34 8.69
C GLN A 75 5.60 11.46 10.03
N ALA A 76 4.68 10.54 10.34
CA ALA A 76 3.93 10.57 11.59
C ALA A 76 4.84 10.32 12.81
N PRO A 77 4.42 10.72 14.02
CA PRO A 77 5.14 10.38 15.24
C PRO A 77 5.45 8.87 15.29
N PRO A 78 6.67 8.47 15.70
CA PRO A 78 7.10 7.07 15.67
C PRO A 78 6.11 6.10 16.34
N ALA A 79 5.43 6.55 17.39
CA ALA A 79 4.41 5.75 18.08
C ALA A 79 3.27 5.29 17.14
N LEU A 80 2.81 6.14 16.22
CA LEU A 80 1.75 5.80 15.28
C LEU A 80 2.26 4.84 14.20
N TYR A 81 3.45 5.11 13.67
CA TYR A 81 4.13 4.21 12.73
C TYR A 81 4.30 2.80 13.31
N TYR A 82 4.90 2.69 14.50
CA TYR A 82 5.10 1.40 15.15
C TYR A 82 3.79 0.74 15.58
N GLY A 83 2.76 1.51 15.93
CA GLY A 83 1.43 1.00 16.24
C GLY A 83 0.76 0.31 15.05
N VAL A 84 0.98 0.80 13.83
CA VAL A 84 0.51 0.14 12.61
C VAL A 84 1.35 -1.10 12.31
N MET A 85 2.69 -0.97 12.38
CA MET A 85 3.59 -2.08 12.05
C MET A 85 3.47 -3.28 13.02
N ALA A 86 3.04 -3.03 14.25
CA ALA A 86 2.79 -4.07 15.26
C ALA A 86 1.50 -4.87 15.03
N GLN A 87 0.56 -4.37 14.23
CA GLN A 87 -0.70 -5.07 13.92
C GLN A 87 -0.49 -6.11 12.81
N THR A 88 -1.33 -7.14 12.79
CA THR A 88 -1.36 -8.10 11.68
C THR A 88 -2.04 -7.50 10.44
N ILE A 89 -1.83 -8.09 9.27
CA ILE A 89 -2.50 -7.63 8.04
C ILE A 89 -4.03 -7.73 8.15
N GLU A 90 -4.55 -8.75 8.85
CA GLU A 90 -5.98 -8.95 9.05
C GLU A 90 -6.57 -7.88 9.97
N GLN A 91 -5.86 -7.52 11.05
CA GLN A 91 -6.28 -6.44 11.96
C GLN A 91 -6.34 -5.09 11.25
N LEU A 92 -5.47 -4.89 10.26
CA LEU A 92 -5.43 -3.71 9.42
C LEU A 92 -6.43 -3.75 8.25
N GLY A 93 -7.20 -4.83 8.10
CA GLY A 93 -8.15 -4.98 6.99
C GLY A 93 -7.48 -5.04 5.63
N ILE A 94 -6.24 -5.58 5.58
CA ILE A 94 -5.50 -5.80 4.34
C ILE A 94 -5.76 -7.23 3.88
N GLU A 95 -6.34 -7.37 2.70
CA GLU A 95 -6.53 -8.65 2.03
C GLU A 95 -5.64 -8.70 0.80
N TRP A 96 -4.98 -9.82 0.55
CA TRP A 96 -4.16 -9.98 -0.65
C TRP A 96 -4.29 -11.38 -1.23
N HIS A 97 -4.21 -11.44 -2.56
CA HIS A 97 -4.42 -12.66 -3.33
C HIS A 97 -3.30 -12.84 -4.34
N PRO A 98 -2.55 -13.96 -4.30
CA PRO A 98 -1.59 -14.25 -5.36
C PRO A 98 -2.33 -14.59 -6.64
N LEU A 99 -2.10 -13.80 -7.70
CA LEU A 99 -2.62 -14.09 -9.03
C LEU A 99 -1.77 -15.15 -9.73
N ASN A 100 -0.46 -15.05 -9.57
CA ASN A 100 0.52 -16.01 -10.06
C ASN A 100 1.84 -15.87 -9.25
N LYS A 101 2.92 -16.52 -9.70
CA LYS A 101 4.22 -16.47 -9.02
C LYS A 101 4.89 -15.08 -9.00
N GLN A 102 4.35 -14.09 -9.71
CA GLN A 102 4.98 -12.78 -9.96
C GLN A 102 4.03 -11.60 -9.70
N ALA A 103 2.76 -11.86 -9.39
CA ALA A 103 1.75 -10.83 -9.22
C ALA A 103 0.80 -11.17 -8.08
N ILE A 104 0.40 -10.14 -7.35
CA ILE A 104 -0.57 -10.19 -6.27
C ILE A 104 -1.58 -9.05 -6.47
N ASP A 105 -2.83 -9.30 -6.10
CA ASP A 105 -3.81 -8.25 -5.85
C ASP A 105 -3.84 -7.93 -4.36
N VAL A 106 -4.03 -6.66 -4.03
CA VAL A 106 -4.10 -6.18 -2.65
C VAL A 106 -5.31 -5.26 -2.51
N ILE A 107 -6.13 -5.52 -1.50
CA ILE A 107 -7.33 -4.76 -1.17
C ILE A 107 -7.17 -4.21 0.25
N TYR A 108 -7.36 -2.90 0.38
CA TYR A 108 -7.37 -2.20 1.66
C TYR A 108 -8.81 -1.86 2.02
N TRP A 109 -9.38 -2.60 2.96
CA TRP A 109 -10.79 -2.45 3.35
C TRP A 109 -11.04 -1.29 4.31
N GLN A 110 -10.01 -0.86 5.04
CA GLN A 110 -10.10 0.23 5.98
C GLN A 110 -8.88 1.15 5.91
N ASN A 111 -9.08 2.39 6.31
CA ASN A 111 -8.03 3.38 6.48
C ASN A 111 -7.51 3.40 7.93
N ILE A 112 -6.34 4.02 8.19
CA ILE A 112 -5.86 4.19 9.57
C ILE A 112 -6.58 5.41 10.17
N PRO A 113 -7.27 5.29 11.32
CA PRO A 113 -7.92 6.43 11.95
C PRO A 113 -6.90 7.53 12.28
N SER A 114 -7.06 8.71 11.67
CA SER A 114 -6.35 9.92 12.07
C SER A 114 -6.97 10.44 13.36
N HIS A 115 -6.28 10.22 14.49
CA HIS A 115 -6.62 10.86 15.77
C HIS A 115 -6.39 12.37 15.74
#